data_AF-A0A7Y6AAH8-F1
#
_entry.id   AF-A0A7Y6AAH8-F1
#
_cell.length_a   1.000
_cell.length_b   1.000
_cell.length_c   1.000
_cell.angle_alpha   90.00
_cell.angle_beta   90.00
_cell.angle_gamma   90.00
#
_symmetry.space_group_name_H-M   'P 1'
#
loop_
_entity.id
_entity.type
_entity.pdbx_description
1 polymer ?
#
loop_
_entity_poly.entity_id
_entity_poly.type
_entity_poly.pdbx_seq_one_letter_code
_entity_poly.pdbx_strand_id
1 'polypeptide(L)'
;MAKRPQPRRITLGGREAVALTPEEYRQLIASRRQIGGQSARVRVLAQQAKRTEELLRELETLIAAPEAGPGAPAGRPSSDCSGTCRAADVPGESNADPGCLRCAIAALLRRHRDPSA
;
A
#
# COMPACT_ATOMS: atom_id res chain seq x y z
N MET A 1 -22.23 -22.93 13.96
CA MET A 1 -20.98 -22.51 14.64
C MET A 1 -20.01 -23.68 14.67
N ALA A 2 -18.80 -23.50 14.14
CA ALA A 2 -17.78 -24.56 14.12
C ALA A 2 -17.30 -24.86 15.55
N LYS A 3 -17.59 -26.07 16.06
CA LYS A 3 -17.20 -26.48 17.42
C LYS A 3 -15.66 -26.53 17.51
N ARG A 4 -15.07 -25.96 18.55
CA ARG A 4 -13.62 -26.07 18.75
C ARG A 4 -13.25 -27.53 19.02
N PRO A 5 -12.20 -28.08 18.38
CA PRO A 5 -11.74 -29.44 18.70
C PRO A 5 -11.33 -29.51 20.17
N GLN A 6 -11.61 -30.63 20.83
CA GLN A 6 -11.26 -30.87 22.24
C GLN A 6 -10.12 -31.89 22.33
N PRO A 7 -8.86 -31.45 22.16
CA PRO A 7 -7.70 -32.36 22.18
C PRO A 7 -7.54 -32.99 23.57
N ARG A 8 -7.41 -34.32 23.59
CA ARG A 8 -7.06 -35.07 24.80
C ARG A 8 -5.60 -35.48 24.75
N ARG A 9 -4.81 -35.10 25.75
CA ARG A 9 -3.42 -35.55 25.88
C ARG A 9 -3.39 -36.97 26.38
N ILE A 10 -2.61 -37.81 25.72
CA ILE A 10 -2.41 -39.23 26.04
C ILE A 10 -0.92 -39.58 25.91
N THR A 11 -0.52 -40.72 26.45
CA THR A 11 0.83 -41.26 26.28
C THR A 11 0.73 -42.61 25.57
N LEU A 12 1.38 -42.73 24.42
CA LEU A 12 1.42 -43.93 23.58
C LEU A 12 2.86 -44.42 23.49
N GLY A 13 3.12 -45.61 24.03
CA GLY A 13 4.48 -46.20 24.01
C GLY A 13 5.55 -45.30 24.65
N GLY A 14 5.20 -44.58 25.73
CA GLY A 14 6.09 -43.64 26.40
C GLY A 14 6.26 -42.27 25.72
N ARG A 15 5.57 -42.00 24.61
CA ARG A 15 5.61 -40.71 23.89
C ARG A 15 4.30 -39.96 24.08
N GLU A 16 4.38 -38.65 24.32
CA GLU A 16 3.19 -37.80 24.37
C GLU A 16 2.50 -37.72 23.00
N ALA A 17 1.18 -37.85 23.01
CA ALA A 17 0.33 -37.75 21.83
C ALA A 17 -0.98 -37.03 22.15
N VAL A 18 -1.67 -36.57 21.12
CA VAL A 18 -2.98 -35.93 21.22
C VAL A 18 -3.99 -36.76 20.46
N ALA A 19 -5.04 -37.21 21.16
CA ALA A 19 -6.17 -37.89 20.56
C ALA A 19 -7.26 -36.87 20.18
N LEU A 20 -7.77 -37.04 18.96
CA LEU A 20 -8.92 -36.34 18.41
C LEU A 20 -9.85 -37.38 17.79
N THR A 21 -11.15 -37.09 17.78
CA THR A 21 -12.08 -37.88 16.98
C THR A 21 -11.84 -37.64 15.47
N PRO A 22 -12.21 -38.58 14.58
CA PRO A 22 -12.07 -38.39 13.14
C PRO A 22 -12.75 -37.11 12.62
N GLU A 23 -13.90 -36.75 13.18
CA GLU A 23 -14.64 -35.52 12.87
C GLU A 23 -13.83 -34.27 13.25
N GLU A 24 -13.28 -34.24 14.47
CA GLU A 24 -12.44 -33.12 14.93
C GLU A 24 -11.16 -32.98 14.11
N TYR A 25 -10.54 -34.10 13.74
CA TYR A 25 -9.36 -34.08 12.87
C TYR A 25 -9.68 -33.54 11.47
N ARG A 26 -10.79 -33.98 10.85
CA ARG A 26 -11.26 -33.45 9.56
C ARG A 26 -11.52 -31.94 9.64
N GLN A 27 -12.16 -31.49 10.71
CA GLN A 27 -12.43 -30.07 10.93
C GLN A 27 -11.14 -29.27 11.14
N LEU A 28 -10.17 -29.81 11.88
CA LEU A 28 -8.86 -29.18 12.09
C LEU A 28 -8.10 -29.00 10.77
N ILE A 29 -8.09 -30.03 9.91
CA ILE A 29 -7.45 -29.95 8.58
C ILE A 29 -8.17 -28.92 7.69
N ALA A 30 -9.50 -28.90 7.70
CA ALA A 30 -10.26 -27.91 6.94
C ALA A 30 -9.97 -26.47 7.41
N SER A 31 -9.95 -26.25 8.73
CA SER A 31 -9.60 -24.96 9.33
C SER A 31 -8.17 -24.53 9.00
N ARG A 32 -7.20 -25.44 9.10
CA ARG A 32 -5.80 -25.19 8.71
C ARG A 32 -5.69 -24.77 7.24
N ARG A 33 -6.43 -25.42 6.33
CA ARG A 33 -6.45 -25.06 4.90
C ARG A 33 -7.04 -23.67 4.69
N GLN A 34 -8.14 -23.35 5.36
CA GLN A 34 -8.76 -22.04 5.28
C GLN A 34 -7.81 -20.95 5.77
N ILE A 35 -7.20 -21.13 6.93
CA ILE A 35 -6.22 -20.19 7.49
C ILE A 35 -5.03 -20.04 6.55
N GLY A 36 -4.49 -21.16 6.04
CA GLY A 36 -3.39 -21.13 5.06
C GLY A 36 -3.73 -20.33 3.80
N GLY A 37 -4.95 -20.50 3.27
CA GLY A 37 -5.43 -19.72 2.13
C GLY A 37 -5.59 -18.23 2.44
N GLN A 38 -6.14 -17.90 3.62
CA GLN A 38 -6.29 -16.50 4.04
C GLN A 38 -4.93 -15.83 4.27
N SER A 39 -3.99 -16.51 4.93
CA SER A 39 -2.63 -16.00 5.13
C SER A 39 -1.91 -15.77 3.80
N ALA A 40 -2.08 -16.65 2.82
CA ALA A 40 -1.52 -16.46 1.48
C ALA A 40 -2.09 -15.20 0.80
N ARG A 41 -3.41 -14.97 0.90
CA ARG A 41 -4.06 -13.77 0.35
C ARG A 41 -3.56 -12.50 1.01
N VAL A 42 -3.48 -12.48 2.34
CA VAL A 42 -2.94 -11.34 3.10
C VAL A 42 -1.51 -11.04 2.69
N ARG A 43 -0.67 -12.06 2.49
CA ARG A 43 0.71 -11.88 2.03
C ARG A 43 0.79 -11.24 0.64
N VAL A 44 -0.05 -11.66 -0.30
CA VAL A 44 -0.11 -11.07 -1.64
C VAL A 44 -0.56 -9.61 -1.56
N LEU A 45 -1.62 -9.31 -0.79
CA LEU A 45 -2.11 -7.95 -0.61
C LEU A 45 -1.07 -7.04 0.04
N ALA A 46 -0.35 -7.51 1.05
CA ALA A 46 0.74 -6.78 1.68
C ALA A 46 1.88 -6.47 0.70
N GLN A 47 2.24 -7.44 -0.17
CA GLN A 47 3.26 -7.22 -1.20
C GLN A 47 2.81 -6.20 -2.25
N GLN A 48 1.53 -6.23 -2.65
CA GLN A 48 0.96 -5.25 -3.57
C GLN A 48 0.94 -3.86 -2.94
N ALA A 49 0.51 -3.73 -1.69
CA ALA A 49 0.53 -2.46 -0.97
C ALA A 49 1.94 -1.86 -0.92
N LYS A 50 2.94 -2.66 -0.54
CA LYS A 50 4.34 -2.22 -0.51
C LYS A 50 4.82 -1.73 -1.89
N ARG A 51 4.49 -2.45 -2.96
CA ARG A 51 4.87 -2.05 -4.32
C ARG A 51 4.21 -0.74 -4.74
N THR A 52 2.95 -0.54 -4.37
CA THR A 52 2.23 0.72 -4.63
C THR A 52 2.87 1.87 -3.86
N GLU A 53 3.25 1.68 -2.60
CA GLU A 53 3.97 2.69 -1.82
C GLU A 53 5.32 3.07 -2.45
N GLU A 54 6.07 2.10 -2.95
CA GLU A 54 7.34 2.34 -3.65
C GLU A 54 7.13 3.18 -4.91
N LEU A 55 6.13 2.84 -5.75
CA LEU A 55 5.79 3.61 -6.95
C LEU A 55 5.36 5.04 -6.63
N LEU A 56 4.58 5.24 -5.55
CA LEU A 56 4.19 6.58 -5.12
C LEU A 56 5.41 7.40 -4.69
N ARG A 57 6.37 6.81 -3.97
CA ARG A 57 7.62 7.49 -3.60
C ARG A 57 8.48 7.84 -4.80
N GLU A 58 8.55 6.96 -5.80
CA GLU A 58 9.25 7.24 -7.06
C GLU A 58 8.61 8.40 -7.80
N LEU A 59 7.28 8.42 -7.91
CA LEU A 59 6.53 9.53 -8.51
C LEU A 59 6.75 10.84 -7.74
N GLU A 60 6.67 10.81 -6.41
CA GLU A 60 7.00 11.97 -5.57
C GLU A 60 8.40 12.50 -5.86
N THR A 61 9.38 11.61 -6.00
CA THR A 61 10.78 11.98 -6.28
C THR A 61 10.93 12.60 -7.67
N LEU A 62 10.31 12.01 -8.70
CA LEU A 62 10.34 12.52 -10.07
C LEU A 62 9.65 13.88 -10.21
N ILE A 63 8.59 14.12 -9.44
CA ILE A 63 7.88 15.40 -9.41
C ILE A 63 8.67 16.45 -8.63
N ALA A 64 9.33 16.04 -7.55
CA ALA A 64 10.12 16.93 -6.70
C ALA A 64 11.44 17.37 -7.33
N ALA A 65 11.95 16.66 -8.34
CA ALA A 65 13.12 17.09 -9.11
C ALA A 65 12.71 18.20 -10.10
N PRO A 66 13.06 19.49 -9.86
CA PRO A 66 12.94 20.47 -10.91
C PRO A 66 13.93 20.10 -12.02
N GLU A 67 13.54 20.30 -13.28
CA GLU A 67 14.46 20.26 -14.41
C GLU A 67 15.59 21.26 -14.11
N ALA A 68 16.73 20.75 -13.63
CA ALA A 68 17.94 21.54 -13.50
C ALA A 68 18.50 21.76 -14.91
N GLY A 69 17.82 22.61 -15.68
CA GLY A 69 18.40 23.19 -16.88
C GLY A 69 19.62 24.01 -16.48
N PRO A 70 20.72 23.98 -17.26
CA PRO A 70 21.90 24.77 -16.96
C PRO A 70 21.56 26.26 -17.13
N GLY A 71 21.21 26.94 -16.03
CA GLY A 71 20.98 28.39 -16.02
C GLY A 71 19.90 28.94 -15.08
N ALA A 72 19.14 28.11 -14.35
CA ALA A 72 18.10 28.63 -13.44
C ALA A 72 18.69 29.04 -12.07
N PRO A 73 18.44 30.26 -11.55
CA PRO A 73 18.82 30.63 -10.20
C PRO A 73 18.08 29.75 -9.21
N ALA A 74 18.80 29.24 -8.20
CA ALA A 74 18.30 28.34 -7.16
C ALA A 74 17.09 28.94 -6.42
N GLY A 75 15.90 28.72 -6.97
CA GLY A 75 14.63 29.01 -6.34
C GLY A 75 14.43 28.03 -5.20
N ARG A 76 14.28 28.56 -3.98
CA ARG A 76 13.92 27.81 -2.77
C ARG A 76 12.75 26.85 -3.05
N PRO A 77 12.71 25.67 -2.41
CA PRO A 77 11.56 24.78 -2.51
C PRO A 77 10.33 25.54 -2.00
N SER A 78 9.48 25.99 -2.91
CA SER A 78 8.21 26.63 -2.59
C SER A 78 7.32 25.57 -1.95
N SER A 79 7.09 25.67 -0.65
CA SER A 79 6.07 24.87 0.05
C SER A 79 4.65 25.22 -0.38
N ASP A 80 4.48 26.30 -1.13
CA ASP A 80 3.18 26.89 -1.41
C ASP A 80 2.86 26.76 -2.91
N CYS A 81 2.31 25.62 -3.29
CA CYS A 81 1.72 25.40 -4.62
C CYS A 81 0.42 26.21 -4.86
N SER A 82 0.10 27.18 -3.99
CA SER A 82 -1.22 27.79 -3.91
C SER A 82 -1.40 29.06 -4.76
N GLY A 83 -0.37 29.54 -5.45
CA GLY A 83 -0.36 30.91 -5.98
C GLY A 83 -0.70 31.12 -7.45
N THR A 84 -0.18 30.31 -8.38
CA THR A 84 -0.02 30.80 -9.77
C THR A 84 -0.63 29.94 -10.86
N CYS A 85 -1.26 28.81 -10.56
CA CYS A 85 -1.96 28.00 -11.57
C CYS A 85 -3.41 28.46 -11.80
N ARG A 86 -3.68 29.78 -11.77
CA ARG A 86 -4.93 30.28 -12.35
C ARG A 86 -4.77 30.19 -13.86
N ALA A 87 -5.62 29.36 -14.46
CA ALA A 87 -5.75 29.16 -15.89
C ALA A 87 -5.42 30.45 -16.66
N ALA A 88 -4.35 30.40 -17.44
CA ALA A 88 -4.12 31.40 -18.47
C ALA A 88 -5.28 31.25 -19.47
N ASP A 89 -6.32 32.05 -19.29
CA ASP A 89 -7.31 32.34 -20.32
C ASP A 89 -6.60 33.11 -21.45
N VAL A 90 -5.82 32.39 -22.27
CA VAL A 90 -5.31 32.88 -23.55
C VAL A 90 -5.70 31.84 -24.60
N PRO A 91 -6.57 32.19 -25.56
CA PRO A 91 -7.02 31.26 -26.58
C PRO A 91 -5.93 31.15 -27.66
N GLY A 92 -5.09 30.14 -27.54
CA GLY A 92 -4.08 29.79 -28.53
C GLY A 92 -2.87 29.14 -27.88
N GLU A 93 -2.67 27.86 -28.16
CA GLU A 93 -1.57 27.00 -27.69
C GLU A 93 -1.67 26.52 -26.24
N SER A 94 -2.37 25.39 -26.09
CA SER A 94 -2.40 24.54 -24.90
C SER A 94 -1.04 23.88 -24.66
N ASN A 95 -0.04 24.66 -24.27
CA ASN A 95 1.12 24.14 -23.54
C ASN A 95 0.79 24.29 -22.06
N ALA A 96 0.07 23.31 -21.51
CA ALA A 96 -0.11 23.19 -20.08
C ALA A 96 1.27 23.23 -19.42
N ASP A 97 1.53 24.29 -18.65
CA ASP A 97 2.81 24.47 -17.98
C ASP A 97 3.13 23.20 -17.16
N PRO A 98 4.21 22.45 -17.51
CA PRO A 98 4.56 21.22 -16.81
C PRO A 98 4.86 21.49 -15.32
N GLY A 99 5.21 22.74 -14.96
CA GLY A 99 5.30 23.18 -13.56
C GLY A 99 3.97 23.12 -12.82
N CYS A 100 2.88 23.62 -13.43
CA CYS A 100 1.54 23.54 -12.84
C CYS A 100 1.01 22.11 -12.73
N LEU A 101 1.30 21.24 -13.71
CA LEU A 101 0.95 19.83 -13.63
C LEU A 101 1.70 19.12 -12.49
N ARG A 102 3.02 19.34 -12.36
CA ARG A 102 3.84 18.81 -11.25
C ARG A 102 3.30 19.26 -9.88
N CYS A 103 2.95 20.54 -9.74
CA CYS A 103 2.34 21.09 -8.52
C CYS A 103 0.99 20.43 -8.19
N ALA A 104 0.12 20.24 -9.18
CA ALA A 104 -1.19 19.60 -8.99
C ALA A 104 -1.03 18.13 -8.53
N ILE A 105 -0.10 17.38 -9.13
CA ILE A 105 0.15 15.99 -8.75
C ILE A 105 0.77 15.91 -7.35
N ALA A 106 1.72 16.80 -7.01
CA ALA A 106 2.31 16.85 -5.66
C ALA A 106 1.24 17.14 -4.57
N ALA A 107 0.32 18.06 -4.84
CA ALA A 107 -0.80 18.34 -3.93
C ALA A 107 -1.73 17.13 -3.76
N LEU A 108 -2.02 16.41 -4.85
CA LEU A 108 -2.84 15.20 -4.83
C LEU A 108 -2.18 14.08 -4.01
N LEU A 109 -0.87 13.86 -4.21
CA LEU A 109 -0.09 12.87 -3.47
C LEU A 109 -0.08 13.17 -1.96
N ARG A 110 0.13 14.43 -1.56
CA ARG A 110 0.05 14.85 -0.14
C ARG A 110 -1.32 14.56 0.48
N ARG A 111 -2.41 14.92 -0.22
CA ARG A 111 -3.79 14.71 0.28
C ARG A 111 -4.10 13.23 0.53
N HIS A 112 -3.61 12.33 -0.32
CA HIS A 112 -3.85 10.90 -0.18
C HIS A 112 -2.90 10.20 0.81
N ARG A 113 -1.80 10.85 1.21
CA ARG A 113 -0.85 10.35 2.20
C ARG A 113 -1.32 10.58 3.64
N ASP A 114 -2.08 11.65 3.89
CA ASP A 114 -2.70 11.97 5.18
C ASP A 114 -4.24 11.83 5.12
N PRO A 115 -4.80 10.60 5.09
CA PRO A 115 -6.25 10.40 5.08
C PRO A 115 -6.92 10.73 6.44
N SER A 116 -6.20 11.33 7.38
CA SER A 116 -6.62 11.61 8.76
C SER A 116 -6.73 13.11 9.09
N ALA A 117 -6.70 13.99 8.09
CA ALA A 117 -7.03 15.41 8.24
C ALA A 117 -8.51 15.70 7.93
#